data_AF-A0A2I0ELS0-F1
#
_entry.id   AF-A0A2I0ELS0-F1
#
_cell.length_a   1.000
_cell.length_b   1.000
_cell.length_c   1.000
_cell.angle_alpha   90.00
_cell.angle_beta   90.00
_cell.angle_gamma   90.00
#
_symmetry.space_group_name_H-M   'P 1'
#
loop_
_entity.id
_entity.type
_entity.pdbx_description
1 polymer ?
#
loop_
_entity_poly.entity_id
_entity_poly.type
_entity_poly.pdbx_seq_one_letter_code
_entity_poly.pdbx_strand_id
1 'polypeptide(L)'
;MIDGIWWLVILLAVVMGLWLLAKSRVPKTADKHNLKSQREKTSLNDALQKTAELVKQYFPDYRVKRKANHLLISKQDKKVAMITIDKKLAAGQRRLGDVPVINYHRVPSRAHLMVNLQDAE
;
A
#
# COMPACT_ATOMS: atom_id res chain seq x y z
N MET A 1 43.04 10.54 37.21
CA MET A 1 43.44 10.10 35.85
C MET A 1 42.72 8.78 35.63
N ILE A 2 41.78 8.73 34.68
CA ILE A 2 41.05 7.48 34.40
C ILE A 2 42.03 6.60 33.63
N ASP A 3 42.49 5.51 34.25
CA ASP A 3 43.37 4.52 33.61
C ASP A 3 42.74 3.99 32.33
N GLY A 4 43.54 3.79 31.28
CA GLY A 4 43.06 3.39 29.94
C GLY A 4 42.21 2.12 29.95
N ILE A 5 42.38 1.25 30.94
CA ILE A 5 41.59 0.03 31.15
C ILE A 5 40.15 0.35 31.58
N TRP A 6 39.96 1.40 32.38
CA TRP A 6 38.63 1.80 32.86
C TRP A 6 37.78 2.41 31.74
N TRP A 7 38.42 3.04 30.74
CA TRP A 7 37.75 3.54 29.55
C TRP A 7 37.14 2.41 28.70
N LEU A 8 37.82 1.25 28.60
CA LEU A 8 37.30 0.09 27.87
C LEU A 8 36.02 -0.49 28.52
N VAL A 9 35.94 -0.48 29.85
CA VAL A 9 34.74 -0.96 30.57
C VAL A 9 33.55 -0.06 30.30
N ILE A 10 33.75 1.26 30.29
CA ILE A 10 32.70 2.24 29.97
C ILE A 10 32.24 2.07 28.52
N LEU A 11 33.18 1.92 27.58
CA LEU A 11 32.85 1.70 26.17
C LEU A 11 32.02 0.42 25.97
N LEU A 12 32.40 -0.68 26.62
CA LEU A 12 31.67 -1.94 26.55
C LEU A 12 30.25 -1.84 27.13
N ALA A 13 30.10 -1.13 28.25
CA ALA A 13 28.80 -0.90 28.88
C ALA A 13 27.86 -0.09 27.98
N VAL A 14 28.38 0.94 27.30
CA VAL A 14 27.60 1.75 26.35
C VAL A 14 27.17 0.92 25.13
N VAL A 15 28.07 0.07 24.60
CA VAL A 15 27.74 -0.84 23.48
C VAL A 15 26.66 -1.84 23.88
N MET A 16 26.77 -2.47 25.06
CA MET A 16 25.75 -3.39 25.57
C MET A 16 24.41 -2.69 25.82
N GLY A 17 24.42 -1.47 26.36
CA GLY A 17 23.23 -0.65 26.55
C GLY A 17 22.52 -0.34 25.24
N LEU A 18 23.27 0.11 24.22
CA LEU A 18 22.74 0.37 22.87
C LEU A 18 22.24 -0.90 22.20
N TRP A 19 22.92 -2.03 22.39
CA TRP A 19 22.50 -3.31 21.82
C TRP A 19 21.20 -3.82 22.45
N LEU A 20 21.05 -3.72 23.77
CA LEU A 20 19.80 -4.04 24.48
C LEU A 20 18.66 -3.08 24.07
N LEU A 21 18.95 -1.79 23.90
CA LEU A 21 17.97 -0.81 23.44
C LEU A 21 17.51 -1.07 22.00
N ALA A 22 18.42 -1.53 21.13
CA ALA A 22 18.07 -1.94 19.78
C ALA A 22 17.27 -3.26 19.75
N LYS A 23 17.63 -4.24 20.58
CA LYS A 23 16.99 -5.56 20.62
C LYS A 23 15.63 -5.55 21.31
N SER A 24 15.37 -4.59 22.19
CA SER A 24 14.04 -4.36 22.78
C SER A 24 13.03 -3.72 21.81
N ARG A 25 13.48 -3.25 20.63
CA ARG A 25 12.59 -2.85 19.53
C ARG A 25 12.12 -4.03 18.68
N VAL A 26 12.00 -5.22 19.27
CA VAL A 26 11.15 -6.27 18.70
C VAL A 26 9.70 -5.80 18.91
N PRO A 27 8.91 -5.56 17.85
CA PRO A 27 7.53 -5.18 18.01
C PRO A 27 6.80 -6.27 18.79
N LYS A 28 6.31 -5.90 19.98
CA LYS A 28 5.36 -6.67 20.76
C LYS A 28 4.25 -7.15 19.81
N THR A 29 4.16 -8.47 19.64
CA THR A 29 2.92 -9.16 19.30
C THR A 29 1.98 -9.04 20.51
N ALA A 30 1.49 -7.82 20.75
CA ALA A 30 0.28 -7.59 21.50
C ALA A 30 -0.82 -7.35 20.44
N ASP A 31 -1.77 -8.26 20.37
CA ASP A 31 -3.20 -7.92 20.33
C ASP A 31 -4.04 -9.19 20.09
N LYS A 32 -4.42 -9.84 21.19
CA LYS A 32 -5.78 -10.38 21.29
C LYS A 32 -6.69 -9.16 21.44
N HIS A 33 -7.28 -8.71 20.34
CA HIS A 33 -8.57 -8.02 20.22
C HIS A 33 -8.61 -7.37 18.83
N ASN A 34 -9.22 -8.04 17.84
CA ASN A 34 -9.96 -7.44 16.71
C ASN A 34 -10.11 -8.48 15.58
N LEU A 35 -11.01 -9.45 15.78
CA LEU A 35 -11.46 -10.37 14.73
C LEU A 35 -12.27 -9.69 13.60
N LYS A 36 -12.36 -8.35 13.56
CA LYS A 36 -13.19 -7.60 12.59
C LYS A 36 -12.41 -6.92 11.47
N SER A 37 -11.08 -6.79 11.57
CA SER A 37 -10.28 -5.98 10.64
C SER A 37 -9.54 -6.79 9.56
N GLN A 38 -9.47 -8.12 9.70
CA GLN A 38 -8.73 -8.96 8.75
C GLN A 38 -9.60 -9.36 7.54
N ARG A 39 -10.93 -9.47 7.73
CA ARG A 39 -11.86 -9.85 6.64
C ARG A 39 -11.99 -8.76 5.57
N GLU A 40 -11.95 -7.48 5.96
CA GLU A 40 -12.00 -6.37 5.01
C GLU A 40 -10.76 -6.35 4.10
N LYS A 41 -9.55 -6.52 4.65
CA LYS A 41 -8.30 -6.49 3.85
C LYS A 41 -8.21 -7.64 2.84
N THR A 42 -8.73 -8.82 3.15
CA THR A 42 -8.80 -9.93 2.20
C THR A 42 -9.81 -9.64 1.09
N SER A 43 -11.00 -9.10 1.45
CA SER A 43 -12.03 -8.76 0.45
C SER A 43 -11.64 -7.60 -0.47
N LEU A 44 -10.89 -6.60 0.04
CA LEU A 44 -10.35 -5.50 -0.76
C LEU A 44 -9.26 -6.00 -1.70
N ASN A 45 -8.40 -6.90 -1.22
CA ASN A 45 -7.42 -7.58 -2.08
C ASN A 45 -8.09 -8.40 -3.18
N ASP A 46 -9.21 -9.05 -2.89
CA ASP A 46 -9.97 -9.80 -3.90
C ASP A 46 -10.65 -8.87 -4.91
N ALA A 47 -11.24 -7.75 -4.47
CA ALA A 47 -11.86 -6.77 -5.36
C ALA A 47 -10.86 -6.08 -6.31
N LEU A 48 -9.69 -5.67 -5.79
CA LEU A 48 -8.61 -5.10 -6.61
C LEU A 48 -8.08 -6.14 -7.61
N GLN A 49 -7.95 -7.40 -7.21
CA GLN A 49 -7.53 -8.47 -8.10
C GLN A 49 -8.53 -8.69 -9.24
N LYS A 50 -9.83 -8.81 -8.92
CA LYS A 50 -10.90 -8.95 -9.91
C LYS A 50 -10.92 -7.78 -10.88
N THR A 51 -10.74 -6.56 -10.36
CA THR A 51 -10.65 -5.37 -11.22
C THR A 51 -9.43 -5.42 -12.13
N ALA A 52 -8.28 -5.89 -11.65
CA ALA A 52 -7.08 -6.06 -12.48
C ALA A 52 -7.29 -7.12 -13.59
N GLU A 53 -7.97 -8.22 -13.29
CA GLU A 53 -8.33 -9.25 -14.26
C GLU A 53 -9.31 -8.71 -15.32
N LEU A 54 -10.33 -7.97 -14.91
CA LEU A 54 -11.25 -7.29 -15.82
C LEU A 54 -10.50 -6.33 -16.76
N VAL A 55 -9.59 -5.51 -16.23
CA VAL A 55 -8.84 -4.58 -17.07
C VAL A 55 -7.95 -5.34 -18.06
N LYS A 56 -7.25 -6.38 -17.63
CA LYS A 56 -6.43 -7.22 -18.53
C LYS A 56 -7.26 -7.91 -19.63
N GLN A 57 -8.47 -8.35 -19.31
CA GLN A 57 -9.33 -9.08 -20.24
C GLN A 57 -9.97 -8.14 -21.28
N TYR A 58 -10.46 -6.99 -20.85
CA TYR A 58 -11.28 -6.12 -21.71
C TYR A 58 -10.52 -4.91 -22.29
N PHE A 59 -9.34 -4.60 -21.76
CA PHE A 59 -8.55 -3.43 -22.13
C PHE A 59 -7.08 -3.83 -22.34
N PRO A 60 -6.77 -4.60 -23.40
CA PRO A 60 -5.43 -5.16 -23.62
C PRO A 60 -4.34 -4.10 -23.84
N ASP A 61 -4.72 -2.91 -24.31
CA ASP A 61 -3.80 -1.78 -24.52
C ASP A 61 -3.33 -1.13 -23.21
N TYR A 62 -3.98 -1.46 -22.09
CA TYR A 62 -3.69 -0.92 -20.78
C TYR A 62 -2.90 -1.93 -19.94
N ARG A 63 -1.73 -1.51 -19.47
CA ARG A 63 -0.91 -2.22 -18.50
C ARG A 63 -1.41 -1.95 -17.09
N VAL A 64 -1.68 -3.03 -16.36
CA VAL A 64 -2.10 -2.99 -14.96
C VAL A 64 -0.95 -3.42 -14.06
N LYS A 65 -0.51 -2.53 -13.17
CA LYS A 65 0.43 -2.85 -12.09
C LYS A 65 -0.29 -2.81 -10.76
N ARG A 66 -0.36 -3.96 -10.09
CA ARG A 66 -0.95 -4.07 -8.75
C ARG A 66 0.04 -3.59 -7.70
N LYS A 67 -0.43 -2.72 -6.80
CA LYS A 67 0.22 -2.37 -5.53
C LYS A 67 -0.70 -2.73 -4.37
N ALA A 68 -0.18 -2.64 -3.14
CA ALA A 68 -0.86 -3.13 -1.93
C ALA A 68 -2.33 -2.67 -1.83
N ASN A 69 -2.60 -1.38 -2.04
CA ASN A 69 -3.95 -0.80 -1.85
C ASN A 69 -4.54 -0.15 -3.12
N HIS A 70 -3.87 -0.28 -4.27
CA HIS A 70 -4.30 0.38 -5.51
C HIS A 70 -3.78 -0.35 -6.76
N LEU A 71 -4.43 -0.12 -7.89
CA LEU A 71 -3.96 -0.50 -9.21
C LEU A 71 -3.44 0.75 -9.92
N LEU A 72 -2.26 0.64 -10.51
CA LEU A 72 -1.78 1.63 -11.47
C LEU A 72 -2.09 1.14 -12.86
N ILE A 73 -2.79 1.99 -13.61
CA ILE A 73 -3.14 1.76 -15.00
C ILE A 73 -2.24 2.65 -15.87
N SER A 74 -1.60 2.04 -16.85
CA SER A 74 -0.70 2.71 -17.78
C SER A 74 -1.04 2.33 -19.21
N LYS A 75 -0.94 3.26 -20.15
CA LYS A 75 -1.06 3.01 -21.59
C LYS A 75 0.19 3.56 -22.25
N GLN A 76 0.84 2.75 -23.10
CA GLN A 76 2.08 3.14 -23.78
C GLN A 76 3.15 3.72 -22.81
N ASP A 77 3.29 3.08 -21.64
CA ASP A 77 4.18 3.48 -20.54
C ASP A 77 3.90 4.86 -19.87
N LYS A 78 2.86 5.59 -20.30
CA LYS A 78 2.28 6.74 -19.58
C LYS A 78 1.30 6.25 -18.51
N LYS A 79 1.37 6.80 -17.30
CA LYS A 79 0.39 6.53 -16.24
C LYS A 79 -0.90 7.29 -16.55
N VAL A 80 -2.01 6.57 -16.68
CA VAL A 80 -3.32 7.12 -17.06
C VAL A 80 -4.20 7.26 -15.83
N ALA A 81 -4.23 6.26 -14.95
CA ALA A 81 -5.07 6.32 -13.76
C ALA A 81 -4.51 5.49 -12.61
N MET A 82 -4.86 5.89 -11.39
CA MET A 82 -4.71 5.07 -10.20
C MET A 82 -6.09 4.67 -9.68
N ILE A 83 -6.36 3.38 -9.58
CA ILE A 83 -7.63 2.86 -9.10
C ILE A 83 -7.48 2.39 -7.65
N THR A 84 -8.30 2.92 -6.76
CA THR A 84 -8.45 2.43 -5.38
C THR A 84 -9.83 1.82 -5.21
N ILE A 85 -9.94 0.83 -4.31
CA ILE A 85 -11.23 0.30 -3.90
C ILE A 85 -11.33 0.44 -2.39
N ASP A 86 -12.12 1.41 -1.94
CA ASP A 86 -12.32 1.71 -0.52
C ASP A 86 -13.76 2.17 -0.28
N LYS A 87 -14.41 1.56 0.72
CA LYS A 87 -15.78 1.86 1.14
C LYS A 87 -15.88 3.15 1.98
N LYS A 88 -14.80 3.53 2.65
CA LYS A 88 -14.75 4.67 3.59
C LYS A 88 -14.19 5.93 2.93
N LEU A 89 -13.44 5.76 1.84
CA LEU A 89 -12.90 6.88 1.10
C LEU A 89 -14.02 7.51 0.27
N ALA A 90 -14.38 8.76 0.56
CA ALA A 90 -15.35 9.49 -0.26
C ALA A 90 -14.92 9.49 -1.73
N ALA A 91 -15.88 9.23 -2.62
CA ALA A 91 -15.70 9.37 -4.06
C ALA A 91 -15.33 10.82 -4.36
N GLY A 92 -14.04 11.06 -4.58
CA GLY A 92 -13.50 12.36 -4.90
C GLY A 92 -12.36 12.15 -5.88
N GLN A 93 -12.36 12.96 -6.94
CA GLN A 93 -11.27 13.02 -7.92
C GLN A 93 -10.02 13.57 -7.23
N ARG A 94 -9.29 12.71 -6.53
CA ARG A 94 -7.95 13.03 -6.06
C ARG A 94 -7.01 12.87 -7.25
N ARG A 95 -5.99 13.69 -7.35
CA ARG A 95 -4.90 13.49 -8.31
C ARG A 95 -3.63 13.20 -7.53
N LEU A 96 -2.84 12.22 -7.98
CA LEU A 96 -1.51 11.96 -7.46
C LEU A 96 -0.51 12.49 -8.50
N GLY A 97 -0.18 13.78 -8.40
CA GLY A 97 0.47 14.52 -9.49
C GLY A 97 -0.49 14.70 -10.65
N ASP A 98 -0.07 14.33 -11.86
CA ASP A 98 -0.91 14.40 -13.07
C ASP A 98 -1.84 13.19 -13.24
N VAL A 99 -1.70 12.17 -12.39
CA VAL A 99 -2.46 10.93 -12.54
C VAL A 99 -3.77 11.02 -11.75
N PRO A 100 -4.95 10.94 -12.40
CA PRO A 100 -6.23 10.89 -11.71
C PRO A 100 -6.36 9.62 -10.86
N VAL A 101 -6.93 9.79 -9.66
CA VAL A 101 -7.23 8.72 -8.72
C VAL A 101 -8.73 8.47 -8.73
N ILE A 102 -9.11 7.28 -9.18
CA ILE A 102 -10.49 6.83 -9.27
C ILE A 102 -10.73 5.89 -8.09
N ASN A 103 -11.59 6.31 -7.16
CA ASN A 103 -12.00 5.45 -6.05
C ASN A 103 -13.34 4.77 -6.34
N TYR A 104 -13.37 3.44 -6.23
CA TYR A 104 -14.60 2.67 -6.26
C TYR A 104 -14.94 2.12 -4.88
N HIS A 105 -16.22 1.92 -4.61
CA HIS A 105 -16.66 1.25 -3.37
C HIS A 105 -16.78 -0.28 -3.51
N ARG A 106 -16.77 -0.78 -4.75
CA ARG A 106 -16.87 -2.20 -5.13
C ARG A 106 -16.17 -2.43 -6.48
N VAL A 107 -16.07 -3.69 -6.91
CA VAL A 107 -15.57 -4.03 -8.26
C VAL A 107 -16.42 -3.28 -9.30
N PRO A 108 -15.82 -2.42 -10.14
CA PRO A 108 -16.55 -1.68 -11.16
C PRO A 108 -16.96 -2.57 -12.33
N SER A 109 -18.04 -2.20 -13.01
CA SER A 109 -18.43 -2.83 -14.27
C SER A 109 -17.50 -2.40 -15.40
N ARG A 110 -17.47 -3.18 -16.49
CA ARG A 110 -16.71 -2.84 -17.71
C ARG A 110 -17.06 -1.44 -18.22
N ALA A 111 -18.35 -1.10 -18.30
CA ALA A 111 -18.80 0.19 -18.79
C ALA A 111 -18.31 1.36 -17.93
N HIS A 112 -18.37 1.21 -16.59
CA HIS A 112 -17.85 2.23 -15.68
C HIS A 112 -16.32 2.38 -15.75
N LEU A 113 -15.60 1.27 -15.88
CA LEU A 113 -14.15 1.30 -16.09
C LEU A 113 -13.80 2.02 -17.40
N MET A 114 -14.53 1.74 -18.48
CA MET A 114 -14.30 2.34 -19.79
C MET A 114 -14.46 3.86 -19.76
N VAL A 115 -15.59 4.35 -19.23
CA VAL A 115 -15.86 5.79 -19.11
C VAL A 115 -14.76 6.46 -18.29
N ASN A 116 -14.45 5.92 -17.11
CA ASN A 116 -13.47 6.55 -16.23
C ASN A 116 -12.03 6.49 -16.74
N LEU A 117 -11.68 5.46 -17.54
CA LEU A 117 -10.36 5.38 -18.17
C LEU A 117 -10.26 6.32 -19.37
N GLN A 118 -11.34 6.47 -20.15
CA GLN A 118 -11.39 7.39 -21.29
C GLN A 118 -11.36 8.85 -20.83
N ASP A 119 -12.03 9.19 -19.73
CA ASP A 119 -11.97 10.52 -19.11
C ASP A 119 -10.59 10.84 -18.50
N ALA A 120 -9.76 9.83 -18.28
CA ALA A 120 -8.46 9.94 -17.63
C ALA A 120 -7.27 10.01 -18.61
N GLU A 121 -7.47 9.69 -19.89
CA GLU A 121 -6.45 9.79 -20.95
C GLU A 121 -6.15 11.25 -21.33
#